data_AF-A0A957UU23-F1
#
_entry.id   AF-A0A957UU23-F1
#
_cell.length_a   1.000
_cell.length_b   1.000
_cell.length_c   1.000
_cell.angle_alpha   90.00
_cell.angle_beta   90.00
_cell.angle_gamma   90.00
#
_symmetry.space_group_name_H-M   'P 1'
#
loop_
_entity.id
_entity.type
_entity.pdbx_description
1 polymer ?
#
loop_
_entity_poly.entity_id
_entity_poly.type
_entity_poly.pdbx_seq_one_letter_code
_entity_poly.pdbx_strand_id
1 'polypeptide(L)'
;YLRNAALPNVNFQGADLVRSVFTDAFVGINSVALSPDGALMAVATESEIHVWKVSNGQLFAIFQGHTDLVWAVAFSPDGRTLASAGADQTIRIWDLETLHYRQILEGHTNWIWSIAFAPDGGTDGVTLFSGSEDGAIRQWDLVSGQCRRIFHHSAAVFAVAVDAAGALLAATGVNGAIQIWHTQTAESIKTLTAPIVGAAGERENAEIVTLAFSPDGALIASGGHDGAVRVWDVQMGRLVQALHGHTRRISTVRFTPDG
;
A
#
# COMPACT_ATOMS: atom_id res chain seq x y z
N TYR A 1 18.79 19.65 -1.32
CA TYR A 1 18.00 20.60 -2.12
C TYR A 1 17.28 21.69 -1.32
N LEU A 2 17.73 22.12 -0.13
CA LEU A 2 17.25 23.32 0.59
C LEU A 2 16.40 24.29 -0.26
N ARG A 3 15.06 24.19 -0.23
CA ARG A 3 14.21 25.08 -1.02
C ARG A 3 14.08 26.40 -0.27
N ASN A 4 14.60 27.46 -0.88
CA ASN A 4 14.56 28.86 -0.43
C ASN A 4 15.21 29.17 0.94
N ALA A 5 16.07 28.30 1.46
CA ALA A 5 16.84 28.60 2.67
C ALA A 5 18.12 29.39 2.33
N ALA A 6 18.25 30.61 2.84
CA ALA A 6 19.51 31.36 2.85
C ALA A 6 20.34 30.92 4.07
N LEU A 7 21.44 30.20 3.81
CA LEU A 7 22.34 29.67 4.85
C LEU A 7 23.68 30.40 4.86
N PRO A 8 23.76 31.63 5.39
CA PRO A 8 25.04 32.31 5.53
C PRO A 8 25.88 31.66 6.63
N ASN A 9 27.16 31.39 6.34
CA ASN A 9 28.18 30.92 7.28
C ASN A 9 28.01 29.49 7.86
N VAL A 10 27.58 28.51 7.05
CA VAL A 10 27.57 27.08 7.43
C VAL A 10 28.72 26.33 6.74
N ASN A 11 29.43 25.46 7.47
CA ASN A 11 30.51 24.61 6.97
C ASN A 11 30.03 23.16 6.79
N PHE A 12 30.17 22.62 5.57
CA PHE A 12 29.64 21.31 5.14
C PHE A 12 30.70 20.22 4.96
N GLN A 13 31.90 20.40 5.50
CA GLN A 13 32.99 19.43 5.34
C GLN A 13 32.64 18.10 6.05
N GLY A 14 32.36 17.04 5.27
CA GLY A 14 32.01 15.69 5.74
C GLY A 14 30.54 15.25 5.54
N ALA A 15 29.69 16.05 4.90
CA ALA A 15 28.30 15.69 4.62
C ALA A 15 28.15 14.81 3.35
N ASP A 16 27.30 13.77 3.39
CA ASP A 16 26.85 12.99 2.22
C ASP A 16 25.46 13.49 1.76
N LEU A 17 25.38 13.98 0.52
CA LEU A 17 24.22 14.68 -0.04
C LEU A 17 23.71 14.10 -1.37
N VAL A 18 24.17 12.92 -1.77
CA VAL A 18 24.04 12.38 -3.14
C VAL A 18 22.59 12.05 -3.57
N ARG A 19 21.62 11.99 -2.65
CA ARG A 19 20.18 11.74 -2.92
C ARG A 19 19.21 12.82 -2.38
N SER A 20 19.67 14.04 -2.13
CA SER A 20 18.77 15.07 -1.61
C SER A 20 17.71 15.46 -2.65
N VAL A 21 16.42 15.49 -2.30
CA VAL A 21 15.36 16.23 -3.04
C VAL A 21 14.66 17.13 -2.05
N PHE A 22 14.54 18.42 -2.36
CA PHE A 22 13.63 19.28 -1.65
C PHE A 22 12.85 19.97 -2.73
N THR A 23 11.55 19.84 -2.59
CA THR A 23 10.61 20.61 -3.34
C THR A 23 9.52 21.08 -2.39
N ASP A 24 9.37 22.40 -2.26
CA ASP A 24 8.30 23.09 -1.53
C ASP A 24 7.00 22.28 -1.57
N ALA A 25 6.48 21.91 -0.40
CA ALA A 25 5.05 21.78 -0.14
C ALA A 25 4.82 21.35 1.32
N PHE A 26 4.19 22.22 2.11
CA PHE A 26 3.56 21.86 3.40
C PHE A 26 2.24 21.12 3.14
N VAL A 27 2.28 19.99 2.44
CA VAL A 27 1.09 19.16 2.16
C VAL A 27 1.34 17.75 2.69
N GLY A 28 0.32 17.14 3.29
CA GLY A 28 0.39 15.78 3.81
C GLY A 28 0.65 14.77 2.68
N ILE A 29 1.71 13.97 2.81
CA ILE A 29 1.96 12.83 1.93
C ILE A 29 1.26 11.63 2.53
N ASN A 30 0.32 11.06 1.79
CA ASN A 30 -0.49 9.94 2.25
C ASN A 30 0.02 8.60 1.73
N SER A 31 0.59 8.57 0.52
CA SER A 31 1.08 7.33 -0.10
C SER A 31 2.18 7.59 -1.12
N VAL A 32 3.07 6.61 -1.29
CA VAL A 32 4.16 6.63 -2.27
C VAL A 32 4.28 5.25 -2.91
N ALA A 33 4.48 5.21 -4.23
CA ALA A 33 4.77 3.99 -4.97
C ALA A 33 5.88 4.22 -6.00
N LEU A 34 6.68 3.19 -6.26
CA LEU A 34 7.63 3.15 -7.38
C LEU A 34 7.06 2.30 -8.50
N SER A 35 7.39 2.65 -9.75
CA SER A 35 7.13 1.76 -10.89
C SER A 35 8.00 0.49 -10.79
N PRO A 36 7.58 -0.62 -11.43
CA PRO A 36 8.32 -1.89 -11.37
C PRO A 36 9.78 -1.80 -11.85
N ASP A 37 10.06 -0.93 -12.82
CA ASP A 37 11.41 -0.65 -13.33
C ASP A 37 12.20 0.38 -12.49
N GLY A 38 11.56 0.96 -11.46
CA GLY A 38 12.13 2.01 -10.61
C GLY A 38 12.33 3.36 -11.30
N ALA A 39 11.84 3.54 -12.53
CA ALA A 39 12.04 4.77 -13.30
C ALA A 39 11.12 5.92 -12.84
N LEU A 40 9.94 5.61 -12.33
CA LEU A 40 8.93 6.56 -11.87
C LEU A 40 8.61 6.38 -10.39
N MET A 41 8.27 7.49 -9.75
CA MET A 41 7.74 7.54 -8.39
C MET A 41 6.43 8.31 -8.40
N ALA A 42 5.36 7.73 -7.90
CA ALA A 42 4.09 8.39 -7.66
C ALA A 42 3.96 8.76 -6.17
N VAL A 43 3.52 9.98 -5.88
CA VAL A 43 3.22 10.45 -4.52
C VAL A 43 1.79 10.97 -4.50
N ALA A 44 0.98 10.38 -3.65
CA ALA A 44 -0.35 10.87 -3.31
C ALA A 44 -0.24 11.95 -2.24
N THR A 45 -0.81 13.11 -2.53
CA THR A 45 -0.93 14.23 -1.61
C THR A 45 -2.35 14.26 -1.04
N GLU A 46 -2.96 15.43 -0.88
CA GLU A 46 -4.39 15.54 -0.54
C GLU A 46 -5.24 14.94 -1.66
N SER A 47 -5.67 15.72 -2.66
CA SER A 47 -6.52 15.21 -3.76
C SER A 47 -5.78 14.92 -5.07
N GLU A 48 -4.47 15.15 -5.09
CA GLU A 48 -3.65 15.03 -6.30
C GLU A 48 -2.59 13.94 -6.18
N ILE A 49 -2.23 13.37 -7.33
CA ILE A 49 -1.11 12.45 -7.46
C ILE A 49 -0.08 13.06 -8.38
N HIS A 50 1.12 13.21 -7.88
CA HIS A 50 2.23 13.73 -8.65
C HIS A 50 3.16 12.56 -8.99
N VAL A 51 3.69 12.54 -10.20
CA VAL A 51 4.58 11.49 -10.68
C VAL A 51 5.89 12.12 -11.11
N TRP A 52 7.02 11.61 -10.65
CA TRP A 52 8.36 12.10 -11.00
C TRP A 52 9.20 10.99 -11.61
N LYS A 53 10.13 11.39 -12.46
CA LYS A 53 11.24 10.53 -12.89
C LYS A 53 12.27 10.43 -11.78
N VAL A 54 12.56 9.22 -11.34
CA VAL A 54 13.50 8.95 -10.24
C VAL A 54 14.92 9.36 -10.61
N SER A 55 15.31 9.18 -11.87
CA SER A 55 16.69 9.42 -12.34
C SER A 55 17.13 10.89 -12.26
N ASN A 56 16.21 11.85 -12.38
CA ASN A 56 16.53 13.27 -12.44
C ASN A 56 15.62 14.17 -11.60
N GLY A 57 14.64 13.60 -10.89
CA GLY A 57 13.71 14.34 -10.04
C GLY A 57 12.74 15.25 -10.79
N GLN A 58 12.64 15.12 -12.12
CA GLN A 58 11.71 15.93 -12.91
C GLN A 58 10.28 15.42 -12.76
N LEU A 59 9.34 16.36 -12.60
CA LEU A 59 7.92 16.07 -12.64
C LEU A 59 7.55 15.53 -14.03
N PHE A 60 6.96 14.34 -14.05
CA PHE A 60 6.51 13.63 -15.23
C PHE A 60 5.04 13.90 -15.53
N ALA A 61 4.18 13.82 -14.51
CA ALA A 61 2.74 14.03 -14.65
C ALA A 61 2.12 14.50 -13.33
N ILE A 62 0.97 15.18 -13.43
CA ILE A 62 0.07 15.45 -12.30
C ILE A 62 -1.30 14.88 -12.68
N PHE A 63 -1.83 14.01 -11.84
CA PHE A 63 -3.17 13.47 -11.97
C PHE A 63 -4.10 14.12 -10.95
N GLN A 64 -5.15 14.75 -11.46
CA GLN A 64 -6.18 15.44 -10.69
C GLN A 64 -7.52 14.77 -10.94
N GLY A 65 -8.37 14.70 -9.92
CA GLY A 65 -9.74 14.26 -10.08
C GLY A 65 -10.38 13.72 -8.82
N HIS A 66 -9.60 13.18 -7.88
CA HIS A 66 -10.14 12.80 -6.57
C HIS A 66 -10.76 14.01 -5.88
N THR A 67 -11.89 13.81 -5.22
CA THR A 67 -12.62 14.91 -4.54
C THR A 67 -12.31 15.01 -3.06
N ASP A 68 -11.43 14.14 -2.55
CA ASP A 68 -10.98 14.07 -1.17
C ASP A 68 -9.58 13.39 -1.10
N LEU A 69 -9.07 13.15 0.10
CA LEU A 69 -7.74 12.58 0.36
C LEU A 69 -7.48 11.27 -0.40
N VAL A 70 -6.34 11.18 -1.08
CA VAL A 70 -5.85 9.98 -1.76
C VAL A 70 -4.98 9.18 -0.80
N TRP A 71 -5.49 8.05 -0.32
CA TRP A 71 -4.82 7.23 0.68
C TRP A 71 -3.87 6.19 0.10
N ALA A 72 -4.08 5.79 -1.16
CA ALA A 72 -3.28 4.73 -1.76
C ALA A 72 -3.01 4.97 -3.24
N VAL A 73 -1.78 4.68 -3.65
CA VAL A 73 -1.35 4.62 -5.07
C VAL A 73 -0.60 3.32 -5.32
N ALA A 74 -0.75 2.76 -6.52
CA ALA A 74 -0.02 1.57 -6.95
C ALA A 74 0.18 1.58 -8.46
N PHE A 75 1.36 1.14 -8.92
CA PHE A 75 1.61 0.86 -10.34
C PHE A 75 1.18 -0.57 -10.67
N SER A 76 0.67 -0.79 -11.88
CA SER A 76 0.51 -2.12 -12.44
C SER A 76 1.87 -2.81 -12.65
N PRO A 77 1.93 -4.15 -12.71
CA PRO A 77 3.20 -4.87 -12.85
C PRO A 77 3.90 -4.62 -14.19
N ASP A 78 3.15 -4.28 -15.25
CA ASP A 78 3.69 -3.81 -16.53
C ASP A 78 4.19 -2.34 -16.51
N GLY A 79 3.93 -1.60 -15.42
CA GLY A 79 4.31 -0.20 -15.25
C GLY A 79 3.53 0.81 -16.10
N ARG A 80 2.51 0.40 -16.84
CA ARG A 80 1.75 1.25 -17.78
C ARG A 80 0.53 1.92 -17.16
N THR A 81 0.01 1.33 -16.09
CA THR A 81 -1.18 1.81 -15.40
C THR A 81 -0.83 2.26 -13.99
N LEU A 82 -1.37 3.40 -13.56
CA LEU A 82 -1.38 3.82 -12.17
C LEU A 82 -2.80 3.72 -11.64
N ALA A 83 -2.98 3.13 -10.47
CA ALA A 83 -4.23 3.17 -9.73
C ALA A 83 -4.08 4.06 -8.50
N SER A 84 -5.16 4.75 -8.15
CA SER A 84 -5.25 5.54 -6.92
C SER A 84 -6.60 5.37 -6.25
N ALA A 85 -6.65 5.45 -4.93
CA ALA A 85 -7.88 5.32 -4.16
C ALA A 85 -7.85 6.18 -2.89
N GLY A 86 -9.02 6.54 -2.38
CA GLY A 86 -9.07 7.51 -1.28
C GLY A 86 -10.39 7.62 -0.51
N ALA A 87 -10.51 8.74 0.20
CA ALA A 87 -11.65 9.09 1.04
C ALA A 87 -12.92 9.42 0.24
N ASP A 88 -12.79 9.71 -1.05
CA ASP A 88 -13.92 9.87 -1.97
C ASP A 88 -14.58 8.53 -2.37
N GLN A 89 -14.11 7.41 -1.81
CA GLN A 89 -14.66 6.07 -1.99
C GLN A 89 -14.52 5.51 -3.41
N THR A 90 -13.73 6.18 -4.25
CA THR A 90 -13.47 5.77 -5.63
C THR A 90 -12.06 5.23 -5.80
N ILE A 91 -11.90 4.37 -6.81
CA ILE A 91 -10.60 4.01 -7.35
C ILE A 91 -10.51 4.63 -8.75
N ARG A 92 -9.43 5.35 -9.03
CA ARG A 92 -9.16 5.93 -10.34
C ARG A 92 -8.01 5.22 -11.01
N ILE A 93 -8.17 4.99 -12.31
CA ILE A 93 -7.18 4.32 -13.15
C ILE A 93 -6.65 5.33 -14.16
N TRP A 94 -5.33 5.48 -14.21
CA TRP A 94 -4.60 6.41 -15.05
C TRP A 94 -3.70 5.64 -15.99
N ASP A 95 -3.70 6.04 -17.26
CA ASP A 95 -2.82 5.51 -18.28
C ASP A 95 -1.55 6.36 -18.35
N LEU A 96 -0.38 5.76 -18.13
CA LEU A 96 0.90 6.48 -18.05
C LEU A 96 1.54 6.73 -19.43
N GLU A 97 1.07 6.06 -20.48
CA GLU A 97 1.56 6.26 -21.85
C GLU A 97 0.87 7.47 -22.49
N THR A 98 -0.45 7.56 -22.33
CA THR A 98 -1.27 8.66 -22.84
C THR A 98 -1.39 9.80 -21.85
N LEU A 99 -1.09 9.59 -20.57
CA LEU A 99 -1.33 10.53 -19.46
C LEU A 99 -2.79 10.94 -19.29
N HIS A 100 -3.72 10.10 -19.75
CA HIS A 100 -5.15 10.34 -19.64
C HIS A 100 -5.80 9.48 -18.55
N TYR A 101 -6.90 10.01 -18.03
CA TYR A 101 -7.84 9.27 -17.21
C TYR A 101 -8.46 8.13 -18.02
N ARG A 102 -8.48 6.91 -17.46
CA ARG A 102 -9.03 5.72 -18.10
C ARG A 102 -10.43 5.38 -17.60
N GLN A 103 -10.61 5.25 -16.28
CA GLN A 103 -11.89 4.88 -15.67
C GLN A 103 -11.89 5.10 -14.14
N ILE A 104 -13.10 5.10 -13.56
CA ILE A 104 -13.38 5.08 -12.13
C ILE A 104 -14.01 3.72 -11.82
N LEU A 105 -13.60 3.12 -10.71
CA LEU A 105 -14.24 1.94 -10.14
C LEU A 105 -15.00 2.37 -8.89
N GLU A 106 -16.32 2.19 -8.94
CA GLU A 106 -17.24 2.55 -7.85
C GLU A 106 -17.84 1.29 -7.22
N GLY A 107 -18.09 1.34 -5.91
CA GLY A 107 -18.81 0.29 -5.20
C GLY A 107 -18.45 0.17 -3.72
N HIS A 108 -17.29 0.65 -3.30
CA HIS A 108 -17.04 0.83 -1.87
C HIS A 108 -17.99 1.89 -1.30
N THR A 109 -18.36 1.70 -0.03
CA THR A 109 -19.34 2.56 0.66
C THR A 109 -18.70 3.43 1.75
N ASN A 110 -17.37 3.34 1.87
CA ASN A 110 -16.57 4.11 2.81
C ASN A 110 -15.14 4.25 2.26
N TRP A 111 -14.26 4.92 3.00
CA TRP A 111 -12.89 5.23 2.59
C TRP A 111 -12.13 3.99 2.15
N ILE A 112 -11.33 4.13 1.10
CA ILE A 112 -10.45 3.08 0.60
C ILE A 112 -9.04 3.38 1.09
N TRP A 113 -8.50 2.49 1.91
CA TRP A 113 -7.20 2.69 2.57
C TRP A 113 -6.04 2.08 1.80
N SER A 114 -6.30 1.03 1.02
CA SER A 114 -5.24 0.26 0.38
C SER A 114 -5.69 -0.30 -0.95
N ILE A 115 -4.77 -0.34 -1.90
CA ILE A 115 -4.90 -1.01 -3.18
C ILE A 115 -3.66 -1.83 -3.48
N ALA A 116 -3.82 -2.94 -4.21
CA ALA A 116 -2.71 -3.79 -4.64
C ALA A 116 -3.04 -4.44 -5.99
N PHE A 117 -2.16 -4.30 -6.96
CA PHE A 117 -2.27 -5.07 -8.20
C PHE A 117 -1.90 -6.53 -7.93
N ALA A 118 -2.64 -7.45 -8.57
CA ALA A 118 -2.15 -8.81 -8.71
C ALA A 118 -0.96 -8.83 -9.68
N PRO A 119 0.02 -9.73 -9.50
CA PRO A 119 1.11 -9.89 -10.45
C PRO A 119 0.60 -10.32 -11.84
N ASP A 120 1.25 -9.84 -12.89
CA ASP A 120 0.90 -10.13 -14.29
C ASP A 120 1.30 -11.57 -14.66
N GLY A 121 0.45 -12.54 -14.29
CA GLY A 121 0.67 -13.97 -14.55
C GLY A 121 -0.61 -14.77 -14.81
N GLY A 122 -1.77 -14.11 -14.88
CA GLY A 122 -3.06 -14.75 -15.17
C GLY A 122 -3.55 -14.48 -16.59
N THR A 123 -4.31 -15.43 -17.15
CA THR A 123 -5.04 -15.30 -18.42
C THR A 123 -6.17 -14.26 -18.38
N ASP A 124 -6.50 -13.74 -17.20
CA ASP A 124 -7.78 -13.09 -16.91
C ASP A 124 -7.73 -11.56 -16.85
N GLY A 125 -6.66 -10.96 -17.39
CA GLY A 125 -6.46 -9.51 -17.45
C GLY A 125 -5.88 -8.91 -16.18
N VAL A 126 -5.68 -7.58 -16.20
CA VAL A 126 -5.09 -6.84 -15.08
C VAL A 126 -6.10 -6.78 -13.92
N THR A 127 -5.73 -7.41 -12.80
CA THR A 127 -6.57 -7.50 -11.60
C THR A 127 -6.05 -6.55 -10.52
N LEU A 128 -6.97 -5.82 -9.88
CA LEU A 128 -6.68 -4.93 -8.75
C LEU A 128 -7.49 -5.36 -7.53
N PHE A 129 -6.88 -5.33 -6.35
CA PHE A 129 -7.57 -5.49 -5.08
C PHE A 129 -7.63 -4.15 -4.34
N SER A 130 -8.72 -3.90 -3.62
CA SER A 130 -8.88 -2.73 -2.75
C SER A 130 -9.47 -3.11 -1.41
N GLY A 131 -8.93 -2.56 -0.33
CA GLY A 131 -9.44 -2.70 1.04
C GLY A 131 -10.01 -1.39 1.56
N SER A 132 -11.17 -1.47 2.19
CA SER A 132 -11.93 -0.29 2.65
C SER A 132 -12.35 -0.39 4.12
N GLU A 133 -12.61 0.78 4.69
CA GLU A 133 -13.27 0.97 5.99
C GLU A 133 -14.65 0.29 6.05
N ASP A 134 -15.29 0.02 4.90
CA ASP A 134 -16.56 -0.72 4.84
C ASP A 134 -16.43 -2.22 5.16
N GLY A 135 -15.21 -2.71 5.42
CA GLY A 135 -14.91 -4.10 5.77
C GLY A 135 -14.85 -5.03 4.56
N ALA A 136 -15.07 -4.52 3.34
CA ALA A 136 -14.92 -5.29 2.12
C ALA A 136 -13.50 -5.19 1.57
N ILE A 137 -13.02 -6.31 1.02
CA ILE A 137 -11.98 -6.29 -0.01
C ILE A 137 -12.64 -6.58 -1.35
N ARG A 138 -12.40 -5.75 -2.35
CA ARG A 138 -12.95 -5.94 -3.71
C ARG A 138 -11.86 -6.36 -4.67
N GLN A 139 -12.19 -7.30 -5.55
CA GLN A 139 -11.38 -7.69 -6.70
C GLN A 139 -11.99 -7.09 -7.96
N TRP A 140 -11.20 -6.27 -8.65
CA TRP A 140 -11.60 -5.55 -9.84
C TRP A 140 -10.93 -6.11 -11.08
N ASP A 141 -11.70 -6.12 -12.15
CA ASP A 141 -11.19 -6.33 -13.50
C ASP A 141 -11.04 -4.98 -14.19
N LEU A 142 -9.80 -4.60 -14.51
CA LEU A 142 -9.55 -3.30 -15.14
C LEU A 142 -9.87 -3.29 -16.64
N VAL A 143 -10.17 -4.43 -17.26
CA VAL A 143 -10.64 -4.47 -18.66
C VAL A 143 -12.12 -4.10 -18.71
N SER A 144 -12.94 -4.70 -17.85
CA SER A 144 -14.38 -4.47 -17.81
C SER A 144 -14.81 -3.33 -16.87
N GLY A 145 -13.95 -2.92 -15.94
CA GLY A 145 -14.26 -1.95 -14.88
C GLY A 145 -15.19 -2.51 -13.79
N GLN A 146 -15.45 -3.83 -13.78
CA GLN A 146 -16.41 -4.44 -12.88
C GLN A 146 -15.76 -5.06 -11.65
N CYS A 147 -16.49 -5.03 -10.53
CA CYS A 147 -16.14 -5.78 -9.33
C CYS A 147 -16.46 -7.27 -9.57
N ARG A 148 -15.43 -8.11 -9.72
CA ARG A 148 -15.59 -9.56 -9.93
C ARG A 148 -15.97 -10.29 -8.65
N ARG A 149 -15.37 -9.91 -7.51
CA ARG A 149 -15.57 -10.58 -6.22
C ARG A 149 -15.46 -9.62 -5.05
N ILE A 150 -16.10 -10.00 -3.95
CA ILE A 150 -16.02 -9.31 -2.66
C ILE A 150 -15.61 -10.34 -1.61
N PHE A 151 -14.59 -10.01 -0.83
CA PHE A 151 -14.14 -10.76 0.34
C PHE A 151 -14.53 -9.96 1.58
N HIS A 152 -14.98 -10.64 2.62
CA HIS A 152 -15.43 -9.98 3.85
C HIS A 152 -14.39 -10.14 4.94
N HIS A 153 -13.82 -9.01 5.36
CA HIS A 153 -13.04 -8.95 6.58
C HIS A 153 -13.98 -8.75 7.78
N SER A 154 -13.56 -9.20 8.95
CA SER A 154 -14.33 -9.08 10.21
C SER A 154 -14.34 -7.66 10.81
N ALA A 155 -13.64 -6.71 10.18
CA ALA A 155 -13.47 -5.32 10.60
C ALA A 155 -13.06 -4.47 9.39
N ALA A 156 -13.00 -3.14 9.56
CA ALA A 156 -12.42 -2.21 8.58
C ALA A 156 -11.04 -2.69 8.10
N VAL A 157 -10.80 -2.59 6.80
CA VAL A 157 -9.59 -3.10 6.14
C VAL A 157 -8.63 -1.96 5.87
N PHE A 158 -7.45 -2.01 6.50
CA PHE A 158 -6.44 -0.96 6.36
C PHE A 158 -5.38 -1.24 5.32
N ALA A 159 -5.04 -2.51 5.13
CA ALA A 159 -4.05 -2.89 4.14
C ALA A 159 -4.43 -4.20 3.47
N VAL A 160 -4.10 -4.29 2.18
CA VAL A 160 -4.24 -5.50 1.37
C VAL A 160 -2.91 -5.78 0.68
N ALA A 161 -2.56 -7.05 0.55
CA ALA A 161 -1.42 -7.50 -0.23
C ALA A 161 -1.76 -8.80 -0.95
N VAL A 162 -1.15 -8.99 -2.12
CA VAL A 162 -1.22 -10.21 -2.90
C VAL A 162 0.18 -10.81 -2.94
N ASP A 163 0.28 -12.14 -2.88
CA ASP A 163 1.56 -12.82 -3.00
C ASP A 163 2.12 -12.74 -4.43
N ALA A 164 3.41 -13.06 -4.59
CA ALA A 164 4.09 -12.97 -5.89
C ALA A 164 3.51 -13.93 -6.95
N ALA A 165 2.84 -15.00 -6.53
CA ALA A 165 2.15 -15.92 -7.44
C ALA A 165 0.74 -15.46 -7.83
N GLY A 166 0.18 -14.46 -7.15
CA GLY A 166 -1.20 -14.01 -7.36
C GLY A 166 -2.26 -14.98 -6.83
N ALA A 167 -1.86 -15.98 -6.05
CA ALA A 167 -2.72 -17.05 -5.53
C ALA A 167 -3.34 -16.70 -4.17
N LEU A 168 -2.65 -15.90 -3.37
CA LEU A 168 -3.04 -15.56 -2.01
C LEU A 168 -3.29 -14.06 -1.87
N LEU A 169 -4.40 -13.73 -1.23
CA LEU A 169 -4.73 -12.38 -0.78
C LEU A 169 -4.65 -12.37 0.73
N ALA A 170 -3.94 -11.41 1.30
CA ALA A 170 -3.96 -11.12 2.72
C ALA A 170 -4.48 -9.70 2.97
N ALA A 171 -5.26 -9.54 4.04
CA ALA A 171 -5.75 -8.24 4.47
C ALA A 171 -5.65 -8.09 5.99
N THR A 172 -5.42 -6.87 6.44
CA THR A 172 -5.37 -6.52 7.86
C THR A 172 -6.52 -5.61 8.23
N GLY A 173 -6.96 -5.68 9.49
CA GLY A 173 -8.00 -4.78 9.97
C GLY A 173 -7.81 -4.30 11.40
N VAL A 174 -8.77 -3.47 11.82
CA VAL A 174 -8.76 -2.78 13.13
C VAL A 174 -8.62 -3.73 14.32
N ASN A 175 -9.17 -4.94 14.19
CA ASN A 175 -9.15 -5.93 15.25
C ASN A 175 -7.81 -6.68 15.42
N GLY A 176 -6.79 -6.32 14.64
CA GLY A 176 -5.47 -6.96 14.69
C GLY A 176 -5.40 -8.35 14.06
N ALA A 177 -6.46 -8.76 13.36
CA ALA A 177 -6.45 -9.97 12.56
C ALA A 177 -5.79 -9.72 11.20
N ILE A 178 -5.04 -10.71 10.73
CA ILE A 178 -4.66 -10.84 9.33
C ILE A 178 -5.46 -12.00 8.76
N GLN A 179 -6.35 -11.74 7.81
CA GLN A 179 -7.12 -12.78 7.14
C GLN A 179 -6.49 -13.07 5.78
N ILE A 180 -6.45 -14.34 5.40
CA ILE A 180 -5.83 -14.84 4.16
C ILE A 180 -6.86 -15.65 3.38
N TRP A 181 -6.95 -15.40 2.07
CA TRP A 181 -7.85 -16.08 1.15
C TRP A 181 -7.11 -16.56 -0.08
N HIS A 182 -7.70 -17.57 -0.73
CA HIS A 182 -7.33 -17.91 -2.10
C HIS A 182 -7.99 -16.92 -3.07
N THR A 183 -7.20 -16.29 -3.94
CA THR A 183 -7.67 -15.21 -4.84
C THR A 183 -8.70 -15.71 -5.85
N GLN A 184 -8.56 -16.95 -6.34
CA GLN A 184 -9.42 -17.50 -7.39
C GLN A 184 -10.74 -18.08 -6.88
N THR A 185 -10.77 -18.63 -5.67
CA THR A 185 -11.97 -19.27 -5.12
C THR A 185 -12.69 -18.40 -4.10
N ALA A 186 -12.03 -17.34 -3.60
CA ALA A 186 -12.48 -16.52 -2.48
C ALA A 186 -12.69 -17.28 -1.17
N GLU A 187 -12.13 -18.49 -1.08
CA GLU A 187 -12.16 -19.29 0.13
C GLU A 187 -11.19 -18.73 1.17
N SER A 188 -11.68 -18.56 2.39
CA SER A 188 -10.84 -18.19 3.53
C SER A 188 -9.92 -19.36 3.88
N ILE A 189 -8.62 -19.09 3.94
CA ILE A 189 -7.59 -20.08 4.27
C ILE A 189 -7.27 -20.03 5.76
N LYS A 190 -7.07 -18.82 6.29
CA LYS A 190 -6.60 -18.65 7.67
C LYS A 190 -6.85 -17.25 8.21
N THR A 191 -6.88 -17.17 9.53
CA THR A 191 -6.80 -15.92 10.29
C THR A 191 -5.59 -16.01 11.22
N LEU A 192 -4.67 -15.06 11.07
CA LEU A 192 -3.52 -14.90 11.95
C LEU A 192 -3.85 -13.86 13.00
N THR A 193 -3.57 -14.18 14.26
CA THR A 193 -3.77 -13.27 15.38
C THR A 193 -2.63 -13.47 16.36
N ALA A 194 -2.03 -12.38 16.81
CA ALA A 194 -1.01 -12.44 17.85
C ALA A 194 -1.70 -12.26 19.19
N PRO A 195 -1.23 -12.93 20.24
CA PRO A 195 -1.53 -12.50 21.59
C PRO A 195 -1.11 -11.02 21.71
N ILE A 196 -2.03 -10.16 22.11
CA ILE A 196 -1.69 -8.77 22.46
C ILE A 196 -0.84 -8.86 23.74
N VAL A 197 0.47 -8.84 23.61
CA VAL A 197 1.39 -8.84 24.76
C VAL A 197 1.70 -7.39 25.11
N GLY A 198 0.78 -6.76 25.83
CA GLY A 198 1.04 -5.50 26.51
C GLY A 198 1.68 -5.77 27.87
N ALA A 199 2.81 -5.13 28.15
CA ALA A 199 3.27 -5.00 29.53
C ALA A 199 2.25 -4.13 30.27
N ALA A 200 1.50 -4.74 31.19
CA ALA A 200 0.43 -4.14 31.98
C ALA A 200 -0.95 -4.02 31.29
N GLY A 201 -1.65 -5.14 31.11
CA GLY A 201 -3.09 -5.29 31.40
C GLY A 201 -4.14 -4.43 30.69
N GLU A 202 -3.75 -3.45 29.88
CA GLU A 202 -4.64 -2.64 29.07
C GLU A 202 -4.82 -3.29 27.70
N ARG A 203 -6.03 -3.21 27.13
CA ARG A 203 -6.29 -3.61 25.74
C ARG A 203 -5.60 -2.60 24.82
N GLU A 204 -4.29 -2.75 24.67
CA GLU A 204 -3.51 -1.95 23.74
C GLU A 204 -4.01 -2.18 22.31
N ASN A 205 -4.05 -1.10 21.56
CA ASN A 205 -4.64 -1.02 20.24
C ASN A 205 -3.98 -2.02 19.28
N ALA A 206 -4.66 -3.13 18.99
CA ALA A 206 -4.15 -4.23 18.18
C ALA A 206 -4.18 -3.96 16.67
N GLU A 207 -4.55 -2.74 16.27
CA GLU A 207 -4.64 -2.33 14.87
C GLU A 207 -3.36 -2.65 14.09
N ILE A 208 -3.51 -3.49 13.06
CA ILE A 208 -2.49 -3.74 12.05
C ILE A 208 -2.82 -2.90 10.83
N VAL A 209 -1.91 -2.01 10.48
CA VAL A 209 -2.14 -0.94 9.50
C VAL A 209 -1.40 -1.17 8.20
N THR A 210 -0.48 -2.13 8.16
CA THR A 210 0.33 -2.43 6.99
C THR A 210 0.73 -3.90 6.96
N LEU A 211 0.81 -4.47 5.75
CA LEU A 211 1.38 -5.80 5.52
C LEU A 211 2.16 -5.88 4.21
N ALA A 212 3.00 -6.91 4.10
CA ALA A 212 3.64 -7.34 2.86
C ALA A 212 3.88 -8.85 2.89
N PHE A 213 3.82 -9.51 1.73
CA PHE A 213 4.34 -10.87 1.57
C PHE A 213 5.85 -10.84 1.31
N SER A 214 6.57 -11.88 1.74
CA SER A 214 7.92 -12.15 1.27
C SER A 214 7.92 -12.53 -0.21
N PRO A 215 9.05 -12.37 -0.93
CA PRO A 215 9.12 -12.68 -2.37
C PRO A 215 8.73 -14.12 -2.73
N ASP A 216 9.01 -15.07 -1.83
CA ASP A 216 8.65 -16.49 -1.98
C ASP A 216 7.22 -16.82 -1.51
N GLY A 217 6.49 -15.84 -0.96
CA GLY A 217 5.14 -16.01 -0.43
C GLY A 217 5.04 -16.82 0.88
N ALA A 218 6.16 -17.27 1.45
CA ALA A 218 6.16 -18.10 2.65
C ALA A 218 5.88 -17.31 3.94
N LEU A 219 6.22 -16.02 3.95
CA LEU A 219 6.10 -15.14 5.10
C LEU A 219 5.19 -13.94 4.80
N ILE A 220 4.58 -13.43 5.86
CA ILE A 220 3.95 -12.11 5.89
C ILE A 220 4.68 -11.28 6.94
N ALA A 221 5.03 -10.04 6.61
CA ALA A 221 5.40 -9.02 7.58
C ALA A 221 4.19 -8.11 7.83
N SER A 222 3.94 -7.75 9.07
CA SER A 222 2.89 -6.79 9.45
C SER A 222 3.38 -5.78 10.46
N GLY A 223 2.80 -4.58 10.41
CA GLY A 223 3.11 -3.48 11.33
C GLY A 223 1.83 -2.85 11.89
N GLY A 224 1.87 -2.48 13.17
CA GLY A 224 0.71 -1.97 13.88
C GLY A 224 0.97 -0.72 14.72
N HIS A 225 -0.05 -0.33 15.49
CA HIS A 225 0.01 0.82 16.40
C HIS A 225 0.93 0.62 17.61
N ASP A 226 1.18 -0.64 17.98
CA ASP A 226 2.04 -1.04 19.10
C ASP A 226 3.55 -0.93 18.83
N GLY A 227 3.95 -0.48 17.64
CA GLY A 227 5.35 -0.29 17.26
C GLY A 227 6.13 -1.59 17.00
N ALA A 228 5.46 -2.75 17.03
CA ALA A 228 6.08 -4.02 16.71
C ALA A 228 5.89 -4.37 15.23
N VAL A 229 6.96 -4.85 14.59
CA VAL A 229 6.88 -5.52 13.30
C VAL A 229 6.83 -7.02 13.55
N ARG A 230 5.83 -7.69 13.00
CA ARG A 230 5.59 -9.12 13.18
C ARG A 230 5.80 -9.85 11.87
N VAL A 231 6.53 -10.97 11.92
CA VAL A 231 6.75 -11.86 10.80
C VAL A 231 6.03 -13.17 11.07
N TRP A 232 5.21 -13.60 10.11
CA TRP A 232 4.30 -14.73 10.23
C TRP A 232 4.61 -15.76 9.16
N ASP A 233 4.52 -17.03 9.53
CA ASP A 233 4.56 -18.14 8.60
C ASP A 233 3.17 -18.35 8.01
N VAL A 234 3.04 -18.24 6.68
CA VAL A 234 1.75 -18.33 5.97
C VAL A 234 1.18 -19.74 6.05
N GLN A 235 2.02 -20.76 5.90
CA GLN A 235 1.59 -22.17 5.87
C GLN A 235 1.16 -22.64 7.26
N MET A 236 2.03 -22.47 8.25
CA MET A 236 1.81 -22.88 9.63
C MET A 236 0.83 -21.96 10.36
N GLY A 237 0.68 -20.72 9.92
CA GLY A 237 -0.24 -19.75 10.52
C GLY A 237 0.18 -19.26 11.90
N ARG A 238 1.49 -19.17 12.14
CA ARG A 238 2.04 -18.76 13.44
C ARG A 238 3.01 -17.61 13.31
N LEU A 239 3.10 -16.82 14.38
CA LEU A 239 4.12 -15.80 14.53
C LEU A 239 5.51 -16.48 14.57
N VAL A 240 6.39 -16.09 13.66
CA VAL A 240 7.79 -16.54 13.59
C VAL A 240 8.67 -15.62 14.43
N GLN A 241 8.50 -14.31 14.26
CA GLN A 241 9.34 -13.31 14.90
C GLN A 241 8.57 -12.01 15.18
N ALA A 242 8.90 -11.37 16.30
CA ALA A 242 8.45 -10.02 16.61
C ALA A 242 9.68 -9.11 16.80
N LEU A 243 9.80 -8.12 15.93
CA LEU A 243 10.85 -7.12 15.93
C LEU A 243 10.36 -5.89 16.69
N HIS A 244 11.12 -5.49 17.72
CA HIS A 244 10.81 -4.34 18.57
C HIS A 244 11.92 -3.30 18.41
N GLY A 245 11.55 -2.02 18.44
CA GLY A 245 12.50 -0.92 18.35
C GLY A 245 11.85 0.42 17.99
N HIS A 246 10.72 0.39 17.30
CA HIS A 246 9.92 1.59 17.09
C HIS A 246 9.12 1.93 18.34
N THR A 247 9.10 3.20 18.72
CA THR A 247 8.33 3.72 19.86
C THR A 247 6.98 4.31 19.46
N ARG A 248 6.66 4.25 18.16
CA ARG A 248 5.43 4.76 17.55
C ARG A 248 4.91 3.76 16.54
N ARG A 249 3.66 3.98 16.09
CA ARG A 249 3.00 3.24 15.01
C ARG A 249 3.93 3.00 13.82
N ILE A 250 3.92 1.78 13.32
CA ILE A 250 4.54 1.41 12.04
C ILE A 250 3.63 1.86 10.90
N SER A 251 4.10 2.73 10.01
CA SER A 251 3.31 3.20 8.86
C SER A 251 3.42 2.29 7.63
N THR A 252 4.53 1.56 7.49
CA THR A 252 4.78 0.69 6.34
C THR A 252 5.74 -0.45 6.68
N VAL A 253 5.56 -1.59 6.02
CA VAL A 253 6.50 -2.72 6.02
C VAL A 253 6.67 -3.23 4.59
N ARG A 254 7.89 -3.63 4.24
CA ARG A 254 8.25 -4.21 2.94
C ARG A 254 9.41 -5.19 3.13
N PHE A 255 9.42 -6.26 2.34
CA PHE A 255 10.58 -7.13 2.18
C PHE A 255 11.50 -6.58 1.09
N THR A 256 12.79 -6.91 1.16
CA THR A 256 13.69 -6.70 0.04
C THR A 256 13.47 -7.80 -1.01
N PRO A 257 13.89 -7.60 -2.28
CA PRO A 257 13.71 -8.63 -3.32
C PRO A 257 14.38 -9.98 -3.01
N ASP A 258 15.41 -9.97 -2.17
CA ASP A 258 16.17 -11.14 -1.70
C ASP A 258 15.64 -11.74 -0.38
N GLY A 259 14.62 -11.14 0.25
CA GLY A 259 14.01 -11.61 1.50
C GLY A 259 14.33 -10.72 2.68
#